data_AF-A0A960BIB3-F1
#
_entry.id   AF-A0A960BIB3-F1
#
_cell.length_a   1.000
_cell.length_b   1.000
_cell.length_c   1.000
_cell.angle_alpha   90.00
_cell.angle_beta   90.00
_cell.angle_gamma   90.00
#
_symmetry.space_group_name_H-M   'P 1'
#
loop_
_entity.id
_entity.type
_entity.pdbx_description
1 polymer ?
#
loop_
_entity_poly.entity_id
_entity_poly.type
_entity_poly.pdbx_seq_one_letter_code
_entity_poly.pdbx_strand_id
1 'polypeptide(L)'
;MVLDTLKANGVTTVRMDVSWEMLAPKSATWDSAGFKNVSGVIKMITDRGLTPMVMIWMTPSWLTGSADELIPPRTASELRQWQAFTQELAARFPQVIDWEIWNEPNSDDFMRGASATDYAKVLASAYRGIKAGNADARVIFGGTQYIDTPWIVSALKAGAQGKYDVMGVHPYMAVGNLTPDAPDTDGIWRMRHLPTLRNAMLAVGDDKPIWFTEFG
;
A
#
# COMPACT_ATOMS: atom_id res chain seq x y z
N MET A 1 18.35 18.63 7.01
CA MET A 1 16.94 18.44 6.56
C MET A 1 16.51 17.02 6.94
N VAL A 2 15.20 16.70 7.04
CA VAL A 2 14.70 15.40 7.53
C VAL A 2 15.40 14.19 6.86
N LEU A 3 15.53 14.20 5.53
CA LEU A 3 16.18 13.10 4.79
C LEU A 3 17.67 12.92 5.12
N ASP A 4 18.38 13.99 5.47
CA ASP A 4 19.79 13.90 5.89
C ASP A 4 19.88 13.23 7.27
N THR A 5 18.95 13.54 8.18
CA THR A 5 18.85 12.90 9.50
C THR A 5 18.54 11.41 9.36
N LEU A 6 17.60 11.03 8.49
CA LEU A 6 17.28 9.63 8.23
C LEU A 6 18.53 8.87 7.75
N LYS A 7 19.21 9.40 6.73
CA LYS A 7 20.46 8.82 6.21
C LYS A 7 21.54 8.70 7.28
N ALA A 8 21.75 9.75 8.09
CA ALA A 8 22.76 9.75 9.15
C ALA A 8 22.50 8.69 10.24
N ASN A 9 21.25 8.24 10.38
CA ASN A 9 20.84 7.20 11.33
C ASN A 9 20.65 5.82 10.67
N GLY A 10 21.18 5.62 9.46
CA GLY A 10 21.21 4.30 8.81
C GLY A 10 19.90 3.87 8.14
N VAL A 11 18.93 4.78 8.00
CA VAL A 11 17.73 4.51 7.19
C VAL A 11 18.14 4.35 5.74
N THR A 12 17.63 3.30 5.08
CA THR A 12 17.89 3.01 3.67
C THR A 12 16.68 3.26 2.78
N THR A 13 15.48 3.20 3.34
CA THR A 13 14.21 3.26 2.59
C THR A 13 13.31 4.32 3.21
N VAL A 14 12.65 5.11 2.38
CA VAL A 14 11.68 6.12 2.79
C VAL A 14 10.34 5.78 2.15
N ARG A 15 9.34 5.47 2.97
CA ARG A 15 7.95 5.33 2.53
C ARG A 15 7.35 6.73 2.33
N MET A 16 6.61 6.91 1.24
CA MET A 16 5.85 8.13 0.98
C MET A 16 4.47 7.83 0.43
N ASP A 17 3.52 8.70 0.77
CA ASP A 17 2.12 8.54 0.40
C ASP A 17 1.81 9.41 -0.82
N VAL A 18 1.23 8.81 -1.86
CA VAL A 18 0.90 9.49 -3.11
C VAL A 18 -0.54 9.16 -3.50
N SER A 19 -1.40 10.17 -3.64
CA SER A 19 -2.76 9.95 -4.11
C SER A 19 -2.84 9.89 -5.64
N TRP A 20 -3.75 9.07 -6.17
CA TRP A 20 -4.08 9.10 -7.60
C TRP A 20 -4.74 10.44 -7.95
N GLU A 21 -5.60 10.99 -7.09
CA GLU A 21 -6.16 12.34 -7.24
C GLU A 21 -5.06 13.40 -7.44
N MET A 22 -3.96 13.38 -6.67
CA MET A 22 -2.86 14.34 -6.87
C MET A 22 -2.22 14.23 -8.26
N LEU A 23 -2.12 13.02 -8.79
CA LEU A 23 -1.45 12.75 -10.06
C LEU A 23 -2.38 12.91 -11.27
N ALA A 24 -3.70 12.82 -11.09
CA ALA A 24 -4.68 12.87 -12.16
C ALA A 24 -6.06 13.37 -11.64
N PRO A 25 -6.17 14.64 -11.19
CA PRO A 25 -7.34 15.13 -10.45
C PRO A 25 -8.59 15.37 -11.31
N LYS A 26 -8.42 15.56 -12.63
CA LYS A 26 -9.50 16.02 -13.52
C LYS A 26 -9.94 15.00 -14.56
N SER A 27 -9.04 14.08 -14.91
CA SER A 27 -9.26 13.04 -15.93
C SER A 27 -8.16 12.00 -15.80
N ALA A 28 -8.18 10.95 -16.63
CA ALA A 28 -7.08 10.00 -16.74
C ALA A 28 -5.74 10.62 -17.20
N THR A 29 -5.73 11.90 -17.60
CA THR A 29 -4.50 12.62 -17.95
C THR A 29 -3.75 13.06 -16.71
N TRP A 30 -2.44 12.82 -16.70
CA TRP A 30 -1.54 13.22 -15.62
C TRP A 30 -1.48 14.75 -15.45
N ASP A 31 -1.57 15.20 -14.21
CA ASP A 31 -1.34 16.58 -13.84
C ASP A 31 0.16 16.88 -13.75
N SER A 32 0.58 17.95 -14.42
CA SER A 32 1.99 18.32 -14.50
C SER A 32 2.55 18.82 -13.16
N ALA A 33 1.73 19.48 -12.33
CA ALA A 33 2.16 19.98 -11.03
C ALA A 33 2.27 18.83 -10.01
N GLY A 34 1.27 17.95 -9.96
CA GLY A 34 1.30 16.73 -9.16
C GLY A 34 2.49 15.85 -9.51
N PHE A 35 2.72 15.60 -10.81
CA PHE A 35 3.89 14.86 -11.28
C PHE A 35 5.20 15.52 -10.86
N LYS A 36 5.34 16.85 -11.01
CA LYS A 36 6.55 17.58 -10.61
C LYS A 36 6.81 17.48 -9.11
N ASN A 37 5.77 17.54 -8.28
CA ASN A 37 5.90 17.44 -6.83
C ASN A 37 6.39 16.04 -6.42
N VAL A 38 5.73 14.98 -6.92
CA VAL A 38 6.10 13.59 -6.61
C VAL A 38 7.50 13.25 -7.14
N SER A 39 7.79 13.60 -8.39
CA SER A 39 9.14 13.40 -8.97
C SER A 39 10.23 14.17 -8.21
N GLY A 40 9.92 15.38 -7.72
CA GLY A 40 10.83 16.17 -6.90
C GLY A 40 11.17 15.49 -5.58
N VAL A 41 10.18 14.97 -4.85
CA VAL A 41 10.41 14.25 -3.58
C VAL A 41 11.17 12.95 -3.83
N ILE A 42 10.79 12.18 -4.84
CA ILE A 42 11.52 10.96 -5.23
C ILE A 42 12.99 11.29 -5.54
N LYS A 43 13.25 12.38 -6.27
CA LYS A 43 14.61 12.83 -6.55
C LYS A 43 15.37 13.21 -5.28
N MET A 44 14.73 13.89 -4.32
CA MET A 44 15.36 14.23 -3.04
C MET A 44 15.79 12.99 -2.24
N ILE A 45 15.01 11.91 -2.32
CA ILE A 45 15.31 10.60 -1.71
C ILE A 45 16.48 9.95 -2.45
N THR A 46 16.41 9.82 -3.77
CA THR A 46 17.44 9.12 -4.55
C THR A 46 18.78 9.86 -4.63
N ASP A 47 18.80 11.20 -4.64
CA ASP A 47 20.02 12.02 -4.57
C ASP A 47 20.84 11.74 -3.28
N ARG A 48 20.20 11.17 -2.26
CA ARG A 48 20.85 10.78 -1.00
C ARG A 48 21.28 9.32 -0.96
N GLY A 49 21.00 8.55 -2.01
CA GLY A 49 21.22 7.11 -2.04
C GLY A 49 20.21 6.34 -1.18
N LEU A 50 19.05 6.93 -0.91
CA LEU A 50 17.93 6.26 -0.25
C LEU A 50 16.98 5.67 -1.30
N THR A 51 16.25 4.62 -0.94
CA THR A 51 15.26 3.96 -1.78
C THR A 51 13.87 4.52 -1.49
N PRO A 52 13.15 5.04 -2.50
CA PRO A 52 11.73 5.40 -2.34
C PRO A 52 10.86 4.14 -2.35
N MET A 53 10.03 4.00 -1.32
CA MET A 53 8.87 3.11 -1.32
C MET A 53 7.62 4.00 -1.43
N VAL A 54 6.74 3.74 -2.39
CA VAL A 54 5.58 4.60 -2.63
C VAL A 54 4.30 3.82 -2.35
N MET A 55 3.49 4.34 -1.44
CA MET A 55 2.11 3.91 -1.31
C MET A 55 1.23 4.73 -2.26
N ILE A 56 0.42 4.04 -3.06
CA ILE A 56 -0.57 4.64 -3.95
C ILE A 56 -1.99 4.36 -3.45
N TRP A 57 -2.79 5.41 -3.29
CA TRP A 57 -4.12 5.38 -2.69
C TRP A 57 -4.99 6.54 -3.21
N MET A 58 -6.19 6.71 -2.65
CA MET A 58 -7.15 7.80 -2.90
C MET A 58 -7.58 7.99 -4.36
N THR A 59 -8.87 7.86 -4.60
CA THR A 59 -9.46 7.76 -5.93
C THR A 59 -9.97 9.11 -6.43
N PRO A 60 -9.67 9.48 -7.68
CA PRO A 60 -10.16 10.75 -8.18
C PRO A 60 -11.66 10.77 -8.46
N SER A 61 -12.29 11.92 -8.23
CA SER A 61 -13.75 12.06 -8.28
C SER A 61 -14.35 11.75 -9.66
N TRP A 62 -13.61 12.03 -10.74
CA TRP A 62 -14.04 11.73 -12.11
C TRP A 62 -14.13 10.22 -12.39
N LEU A 63 -13.50 9.37 -11.57
CA LEU A 63 -13.52 7.92 -11.72
C LEU A 63 -14.81 7.31 -11.14
N THR A 64 -15.14 7.67 -9.89
CA THR A 64 -16.25 7.06 -9.14
C THR A 64 -17.52 7.92 -9.15
N GLY A 65 -17.41 9.20 -9.51
CA GLY A 65 -18.47 10.19 -9.37
C GLY A 65 -18.65 10.70 -7.93
N SER A 66 -17.84 10.25 -6.97
CA SER A 66 -17.89 10.67 -5.57
C SER A 66 -16.85 11.76 -5.29
N ALA A 67 -17.19 12.73 -4.44
CA ALA A 67 -16.22 13.68 -3.87
C ALA A 67 -15.38 13.06 -2.73
N ASP A 68 -15.74 11.86 -2.27
CA ASP A 68 -15.01 11.12 -1.26
C ASP A 68 -13.92 10.26 -1.91
N GLU A 69 -12.68 10.72 -1.78
CA GLU A 69 -11.48 10.08 -2.34
C GLU A 69 -11.18 8.71 -1.70
N LEU A 70 -11.78 8.39 -0.54
CA LEU A 70 -11.60 7.09 0.13
C LEU A 70 -12.47 5.99 -0.49
N ILE A 71 -13.38 6.33 -1.40
CA ILE A 71 -14.14 5.33 -2.16
C ILE A 71 -13.22 4.71 -3.22
N PRO A 72 -12.97 3.39 -3.19
CA PRO A 72 -12.06 2.75 -4.13
C PRO A 72 -12.74 2.43 -5.47
N PRO A 73 -11.95 2.10 -6.52
CA PRO A 73 -12.46 1.52 -7.75
C PRO A 73 -13.22 0.20 -7.48
N ARG A 74 -14.43 0.05 -7.98
CA ARG A 74 -15.29 -1.14 -7.78
C ARG A 74 -15.75 -1.76 -9.08
N THR A 75 -16.13 -0.95 -10.07
CA THR A 75 -16.64 -1.48 -11.34
C THR A 75 -15.50 -2.00 -12.22
N ALA A 76 -15.82 -2.90 -13.15
CA ALA A 76 -14.83 -3.41 -14.09
C ALA A 76 -14.18 -2.29 -14.93
N SER A 77 -14.90 -1.20 -15.19
CA SER A 77 -14.35 -0.04 -15.91
C SER A 77 -13.38 0.74 -15.05
N GLU A 78 -13.74 1.03 -13.79
CA GLU A 78 -12.88 1.74 -12.85
C GLU A 78 -11.60 0.96 -12.56
N LEU A 79 -11.70 -0.36 -12.36
CA LEU A 79 -10.56 -1.23 -12.15
C LEU A 79 -9.61 -1.29 -13.35
N ARG A 80 -10.13 -1.19 -14.59
CA ARG A 80 -9.29 -1.07 -15.79
C ARG A 80 -8.54 0.25 -15.86
N GLN A 81 -9.19 1.35 -15.48
CA GLN A 81 -8.54 2.67 -15.41
C GLN A 81 -7.48 2.70 -14.31
N TRP A 82 -7.76 2.07 -13.16
CA TRP A 82 -6.77 1.88 -12.10
C TRP A 82 -5.57 1.06 -12.56
N GLN A 83 -5.78 -0.02 -13.33
CA GLN A 83 -4.70 -0.80 -13.93
C GLN A 83 -3.85 0.04 -14.90
N ALA A 84 -4.48 0.81 -15.78
CA ALA A 84 -3.78 1.67 -16.73
C ALA A 84 -2.96 2.75 -16.02
N PHE A 85 -3.54 3.39 -15.00
CA PHE A 85 -2.84 4.36 -14.18
C PHE A 85 -1.62 3.77 -13.47
N THR A 86 -1.79 2.62 -12.80
CA THR A 86 -0.68 1.96 -12.09
C THR A 86 0.41 1.43 -13.03
N GLN A 87 0.06 1.05 -14.26
CA GLN A 87 1.03 0.76 -15.32
C GLN A 87 1.86 1.99 -15.70
N GLU A 88 1.20 3.12 -15.98
CA GLU A 88 1.91 4.36 -16.30
C GLU A 88 2.74 4.87 -15.13
N LEU A 89 2.23 4.75 -13.90
CA LEU A 89 2.92 5.13 -12.67
C LEU A 89 4.25 4.38 -12.54
N ALA A 90 4.22 3.04 -12.64
CA ALA A 90 5.43 2.22 -12.56
C ALA A 90 6.42 2.50 -13.71
N ALA A 91 5.93 2.78 -14.93
CA ALA A 91 6.78 3.12 -16.06
C ALA A 91 7.42 4.52 -15.95
N ARG A 92 6.71 5.48 -15.34
CA ARG A 92 7.18 6.87 -15.19
C ARG A 92 8.16 7.06 -14.03
N PHE A 93 8.11 6.19 -13.02
CA PHE A 93 8.99 6.22 -11.86
C PHE A 93 9.79 4.92 -11.73
N PRO A 94 10.68 4.59 -12.71
CA PRO A 94 11.44 3.33 -12.70
C PRO A 94 12.36 3.16 -11.49
N GLN A 95 12.71 4.25 -10.80
CA GLN A 95 13.48 4.26 -9.56
C GLN A 95 12.70 3.78 -8.32
N VAL A 96 11.37 3.67 -8.42
CA VAL A 96 10.52 3.13 -7.35
C VAL A 96 10.26 1.65 -7.67
N ILE A 97 10.86 0.79 -6.85
CA ILE A 97 10.73 -0.67 -6.98
C ILE A 97 9.78 -1.26 -5.94
N ASP A 98 9.28 -0.47 -5.01
CA ASP A 98 8.39 -0.88 -3.92
C ASP A 98 7.11 -0.06 -3.97
N TRP A 99 6.02 -0.70 -4.38
CA TRP A 99 4.70 -0.06 -4.53
C TRP A 99 3.69 -0.68 -3.57
N GLU A 100 3.28 0.07 -2.55
CA GLU A 100 2.22 -0.34 -1.63
C GLU A 100 0.86 0.10 -2.13
N ILE A 101 -0.11 -0.81 -2.10
CA ILE A 101 -1.43 -0.57 -2.67
C ILE A 101 -2.42 -0.31 -1.55
N TRP A 102 -2.82 0.96 -1.46
CA TRP A 102 -3.77 1.48 -0.49
C TRP A 102 -3.22 1.55 0.96
N ASN A 103 -3.85 2.40 1.79
CA ASN A 103 -3.57 2.51 3.22
C ASN A 103 -4.70 1.84 4.02
N GLU A 104 -4.38 0.99 4.98
CA GLU A 104 -5.35 0.42 5.94
C GLU A 104 -6.70 0.02 5.32
N PRO A 105 -6.69 -0.84 4.28
CA PRO A 105 -7.89 -1.16 3.52
C PRO A 105 -8.98 -1.91 4.32
N ASN A 106 -8.67 -2.34 5.54
CA ASN A 106 -9.61 -2.94 6.48
C ASN A 106 -10.39 -1.92 7.32
N SER A 107 -10.12 -0.62 7.18
CA SER A 107 -10.80 0.45 7.92
C SER A 107 -11.55 1.42 6.99
N ASP A 108 -12.77 1.79 7.39
CA ASP A 108 -13.59 2.80 6.69
C ASP A 108 -12.99 4.21 6.77
N ASP A 109 -12.04 4.43 7.68
CA ASP A 109 -11.26 5.68 7.78
C ASP A 109 -10.32 5.87 6.59
N PHE A 110 -9.98 4.79 5.89
CA PHE A 110 -9.02 4.81 4.78
C PHE A 110 -9.52 4.16 3.49
N MET A 111 -10.49 3.24 3.54
CA MET A 111 -11.10 2.63 2.35
C MET A 111 -12.62 2.46 2.51
N ARG A 112 -13.36 3.53 2.27
CA ARG A 112 -14.77 3.61 2.69
C ARG A 112 -15.66 2.58 2.02
N GLY A 113 -16.37 1.82 2.85
CA GLY A 113 -17.36 0.81 2.47
C GLY A 113 -16.79 -0.32 1.63
N ALA A 114 -15.48 -0.60 1.73
CA ALA A 114 -14.83 -1.66 0.99
C ALA A 114 -14.72 -2.93 1.82
N SER A 115 -15.07 -4.07 1.22
CA SER A 115 -14.79 -5.37 1.82
C SER A 115 -13.36 -5.82 1.50
N ALA A 116 -12.87 -6.85 2.21
CA ALA A 116 -11.65 -7.57 1.84
C ALA A 116 -11.67 -8.07 0.38
N THR A 117 -12.84 -8.40 -0.14
CA THR A 117 -13.02 -8.80 -1.55
C THR A 117 -12.87 -7.63 -2.51
N ASP A 118 -13.34 -6.44 -2.15
CA ASP A 118 -13.18 -5.26 -3.00
C ASP A 118 -11.73 -4.80 -3.03
N TYR A 119 -11.06 -4.81 -1.86
CA TYR A 119 -9.63 -4.58 -1.81
C TYR A 119 -8.83 -5.61 -2.64
N ALA A 120 -9.16 -6.90 -2.58
CA ALA A 120 -8.49 -7.92 -3.39
C ALA A 120 -8.57 -7.63 -4.90
N LYS A 121 -9.70 -7.08 -5.39
CA LYS A 121 -9.84 -6.66 -6.79
C LYS A 121 -8.95 -5.46 -7.12
N VAL A 122 -8.90 -4.46 -6.24
CA VAL A 122 -8.05 -3.27 -6.39
C VAL A 122 -6.57 -3.65 -6.42
N LEU A 123 -6.13 -4.47 -5.46
CA LEU A 123 -4.76 -5.01 -5.39
C LEU A 123 -4.42 -5.82 -6.63
N ALA A 124 -5.28 -6.75 -7.05
CA ALA A 124 -5.02 -7.56 -8.24
C ALA A 124 -4.94 -6.73 -9.53
N SER A 125 -5.69 -5.63 -9.62
CA SER A 125 -5.62 -4.71 -10.76
C SER A 125 -4.33 -3.90 -10.74
N ALA A 126 -3.95 -3.34 -9.59
CA ALA A 126 -2.67 -2.64 -9.43
C ALA A 126 -1.49 -3.55 -9.74
N TYR A 127 -1.51 -4.80 -9.26
CA TYR A 127 -0.46 -5.78 -9.52
C TYR A 127 -0.21 -5.97 -11.02
N ARG A 128 -1.27 -6.16 -11.81
CA ARG A 128 -1.15 -6.31 -13.26
C ARG A 128 -0.60 -5.04 -13.92
N GLY A 129 -1.06 -3.87 -13.48
CA GLY A 129 -0.58 -2.59 -13.99
C GLY A 129 0.90 -2.39 -13.71
N ILE A 130 1.29 -2.47 -12.44
CA ILE A 130 2.68 -2.27 -11.99
C ILE A 130 3.62 -3.23 -12.71
N LYS A 131 3.31 -4.53 -12.75
CA LYS A 131 4.17 -5.52 -13.44
C LYS A 131 4.28 -5.26 -14.94
N ALA A 132 3.24 -4.68 -15.57
CA ALA A 132 3.29 -4.31 -16.98
C ALA A 132 4.11 -3.03 -17.23
N GLY A 133 4.15 -2.10 -16.28
CA GLY A 133 4.95 -0.87 -16.37
C GLY A 133 6.41 -1.07 -15.98
N ASN A 134 6.67 -1.93 -14.99
CA ASN A 134 7.98 -2.31 -14.50
C ASN A 134 7.93 -3.74 -13.92
N ALA A 135 8.47 -4.72 -14.66
CA ALA A 135 8.42 -6.13 -14.27
C ALA A 135 9.24 -6.44 -13.01
N ASP A 136 10.26 -5.63 -12.71
CA ASP A 136 11.15 -5.79 -11.56
C ASP A 136 10.58 -5.19 -10.27
N ALA A 137 9.52 -4.38 -10.38
CA ALA A 137 8.88 -3.75 -9.24
C ALA A 137 8.14 -4.77 -8.37
N ARG A 138 8.27 -4.64 -7.04
CA ARG A 138 7.50 -5.36 -6.04
C ARG A 138 6.20 -4.63 -5.72
N VAL A 139 5.15 -5.42 -5.55
CA VAL A 139 3.83 -4.93 -5.12
C VAL A 139 3.63 -5.35 -3.67
N ILE A 140 3.36 -4.38 -2.81
CA ILE A 140 3.16 -4.56 -1.37
C ILE A 140 1.66 -4.50 -1.10
N PHE A 141 1.15 -5.50 -0.38
CA PHE A 141 -0.20 -5.49 0.16
C PHE A 141 -0.32 -4.29 1.12
N GLY A 142 -1.32 -3.42 0.93
CA GLY A 142 -1.55 -2.25 1.78
C GLY A 142 -1.61 -2.61 3.26
N GLY A 143 -0.78 -1.95 4.06
CA GLY A 143 -0.68 -2.18 5.48
C GLY A 143 -2.04 -2.10 6.15
N THR A 144 -2.51 -3.22 6.71
CA THR A 144 -3.76 -3.24 7.47
C THR A 144 -3.58 -2.50 8.78
N GLN A 145 -4.65 -1.84 9.24
CA GLN A 145 -4.70 -1.38 10.61
C GLN A 145 -4.59 -2.59 11.53
N TYR A 146 -3.60 -2.58 12.42
CA TYR A 146 -3.24 -3.71 13.27
C TYR A 146 -2.84 -4.97 12.47
N ILE A 147 -2.71 -6.10 13.17
CA ILE A 147 -2.47 -7.41 12.55
C ILE A 147 -3.81 -8.12 12.39
N ASP A 148 -4.69 -7.59 11.53
CA ASP A 148 -6.05 -8.11 11.29
C ASP A 148 -6.05 -9.41 10.47
N THR A 149 -5.59 -10.49 11.12
CA THR A 149 -5.42 -11.81 10.49
C THR A 149 -6.70 -12.32 9.81
N PRO A 150 -7.91 -12.27 10.42
CA PRO A 150 -9.12 -12.72 9.75
C PRO A 150 -9.43 -11.95 8.46
N TRP A 151 -9.26 -10.62 8.47
CA TRP A 151 -9.49 -9.79 7.29
C TRP A 151 -8.47 -10.08 6.18
N ILE A 152 -7.18 -10.19 6.54
CA ILE A 152 -6.12 -10.55 5.58
C ILE A 152 -6.41 -11.90 4.93
N VAL A 153 -6.74 -12.93 5.72
CA VAL A 153 -7.09 -14.26 5.18
C VAL A 153 -8.31 -14.19 4.25
N SER A 154 -9.30 -13.35 4.58
CA SER A 154 -10.46 -13.11 3.71
C SER A 154 -10.05 -12.51 2.37
N ALA A 155 -9.17 -11.50 2.36
CA ALA A 155 -8.64 -10.89 1.14
C ALA A 155 -7.83 -11.90 0.29
N LEU A 156 -6.97 -12.71 0.93
CA LEU A 156 -6.19 -13.75 0.26
C LEU A 156 -7.10 -14.75 -0.46
N LYS A 157 -8.13 -15.27 0.22
CA LYS A 157 -9.14 -16.17 -0.35
C LYS A 157 -9.97 -15.52 -1.45
N ALA A 158 -10.19 -14.21 -1.38
CA ALA A 158 -10.91 -13.44 -2.39
C ALA A 158 -10.09 -13.12 -3.66
N GLY A 159 -8.84 -13.59 -3.74
CA GLY A 159 -8.00 -13.48 -4.94
C GLY A 159 -6.80 -12.56 -4.81
N ALA A 160 -6.49 -12.06 -3.60
CA ALA A 160 -5.24 -11.34 -3.37
C ALA A 160 -4.01 -12.26 -3.40
N GLN A 161 -4.16 -13.55 -3.06
CA GLN A 161 -3.04 -14.49 -3.09
C GLN A 161 -2.38 -14.54 -4.47
N GLY A 162 -1.04 -14.41 -4.50
CA GLY A 162 -0.27 -14.39 -5.74
C GLY A 162 -0.44 -13.11 -6.58
N LYS A 163 -1.04 -12.06 -6.01
CA LYS A 163 -1.18 -10.73 -6.61
C LYS A 163 -0.45 -9.65 -5.81
N TYR A 164 0.58 -10.05 -5.07
CA TYR A 164 1.51 -9.18 -4.36
C TYR A 164 2.81 -9.96 -4.06
N ASP A 165 3.84 -9.24 -3.64
CA ASP A 165 5.19 -9.73 -3.37
C ASP A 165 5.59 -9.61 -1.90
N VAL A 166 4.98 -8.68 -1.15
CA VAL A 166 5.25 -8.44 0.27
C VAL A 166 3.94 -8.12 1.01
N MET A 167 3.71 -8.72 2.17
CA MET A 167 2.58 -8.40 3.04
C MET A 167 2.91 -7.18 3.91
N GLY A 168 2.16 -6.08 3.77
CA GLY A 168 2.23 -4.94 4.69
C GLY A 168 1.26 -5.09 5.86
N VAL A 169 1.66 -4.64 7.05
CA VAL A 169 0.80 -4.49 8.24
C VAL A 169 1.24 -3.31 9.10
N HIS A 170 0.32 -2.70 9.86
CA HIS A 170 0.60 -1.59 10.78
C HIS A 170 0.33 -2.00 12.24
N PRO A 171 1.28 -2.62 12.95
CA PRO A 171 1.05 -3.15 14.29
C PRO A 171 1.13 -2.06 15.38
N TYR A 172 0.35 -0.99 15.25
CA TYR A 172 0.20 0.01 16.30
C TYR A 172 -0.43 -0.62 17.54
N MET A 173 0.24 -0.50 18.67
CA MET A 173 -0.21 -1.11 19.91
C MET A 173 -1.42 -0.33 20.43
N ALA A 174 -2.62 -0.96 20.51
CA ALA A 174 -3.84 -0.29 21.00
C ALA A 174 -3.66 0.40 22.36
N VAL A 175 -2.79 -0.16 23.19
CA VAL A 175 -2.32 0.46 24.43
C VAL A 175 -0.89 0.94 24.19
N GLY A 176 -0.73 2.24 23.91
CA GLY A 176 0.52 2.82 23.41
C GLY A 176 1.70 2.83 24.39
N ASN A 177 1.52 2.45 25.66
CA ASN A 177 2.60 2.32 26.64
C ASN A 177 3.01 0.87 26.91
N LEU A 178 2.47 -0.10 26.17
CA LEU A 178 2.96 -1.48 26.21
C LEU A 178 4.29 -1.61 25.48
N THR A 179 5.15 -2.48 25.98
CA THR A 179 6.40 -2.83 25.30
C THR A 179 6.10 -3.65 24.04
N PRO A 180 6.95 -3.60 22.99
CA PRO A 180 6.77 -4.39 21.77
C PRO A 180 6.71 -5.91 22.01
N ASP A 181 7.29 -6.39 23.11
CA ASP A 181 7.30 -7.80 23.53
C ASP A 181 6.13 -8.17 24.45
N ALA A 182 5.22 -7.24 24.73
CA ALA A 182 4.01 -7.53 25.51
C ALA A 182 3.29 -8.76 24.91
N PRO A 183 2.92 -9.74 25.75
CA PRO A 183 2.47 -11.06 25.28
C PRO A 183 1.28 -10.93 24.35
N ASP A 184 1.11 -11.84 23.39
CA ASP A 184 -0.12 -11.79 22.58
C ASP A 184 -1.36 -11.98 23.46
N THR A 185 -2.47 -11.38 23.04
CA THR A 185 -3.80 -11.64 23.57
C THR A 185 -4.67 -12.15 22.42
N ASP A 186 -5.88 -12.65 22.66
CA ASP A 186 -6.77 -13.17 21.60
C ASP A 186 -7.31 -12.08 20.63
N GLY A 187 -6.48 -11.13 20.19
CA GLY A 187 -6.85 -10.02 19.33
C GLY A 187 -5.73 -9.62 18.35
N ILE A 188 -5.96 -8.53 17.62
CA ILE A 188 -5.13 -8.10 16.48
C ILE A 188 -4.07 -7.05 16.85
N TRP A 189 -4.12 -6.57 18.09
CA TRP A 189 -3.58 -5.28 18.53
C TRP A 189 -2.10 -5.26 18.91
N ARG A 190 -1.46 -6.44 19.01
CA ARG A 190 -0.10 -6.55 19.55
C ARG A 190 0.87 -7.00 18.46
N MET A 191 2.08 -6.44 18.45
CA MET A 191 3.16 -6.90 17.56
C MET A 191 3.42 -8.42 17.70
N ARG A 192 3.19 -8.97 18.90
CA ARG A 192 3.29 -10.41 19.19
C ARG A 192 2.21 -11.27 18.51
N HIS A 193 1.23 -10.69 17.82
CA HIS A 193 0.28 -11.41 16.98
C HIS A 193 0.86 -11.82 15.61
N LEU A 194 2.05 -11.34 15.24
CA LEU A 194 2.70 -11.66 13.97
C LEU A 194 2.84 -13.18 13.67
N PRO A 195 3.19 -14.05 14.64
CA PRO A 195 3.22 -15.50 14.39
C PRO A 195 1.85 -16.07 13.99
N THR A 196 0.76 -15.54 14.54
CA THR A 196 -0.60 -15.95 14.17
C THR A 196 -0.90 -15.61 12.71
N LEU A 197 -0.58 -14.38 12.28
CA LEU A 197 -0.68 -13.98 10.88
C LEU A 197 0.18 -14.87 9.99
N ARG A 198 1.45 -15.08 10.35
CA ARG A 198 2.37 -15.90 9.55
C ARG A 198 1.86 -17.33 9.38
N ASN A 199 1.37 -17.96 10.44
CA ASN A 199 0.78 -19.30 10.37
C ASN A 199 -0.47 -19.33 9.49
N ALA A 200 -1.32 -18.30 9.55
CA ALA A 200 -2.52 -18.21 8.74
C ALA A 200 -2.22 -18.02 7.25
N MET A 201 -1.20 -17.21 6.90
CA MET A 201 -0.71 -17.07 5.53
C MET A 201 -0.17 -18.41 5.00
N LEU A 202 0.67 -19.11 5.77
CA LEU A 202 1.21 -20.41 5.39
C LEU A 202 0.10 -21.47 5.20
N ALA A 203 -0.94 -21.44 6.04
CA ALA A 203 -2.07 -22.37 5.94
C ALA A 203 -2.88 -22.23 4.64
N VAL A 204 -2.84 -21.05 4.00
CA VAL A 204 -3.43 -20.85 2.67
C VAL A 204 -2.41 -21.00 1.53
N GLY A 205 -1.15 -21.33 1.83
CA GLY A 205 -0.08 -21.46 0.83
C GLY A 205 0.59 -20.15 0.44
N ASP A 206 0.47 -19.11 1.29
CA ASP A 206 1.11 -17.83 1.10
C ASP A 206 2.35 -17.69 2.00
N ASP A 207 3.53 -17.62 1.38
CA ASP A 207 4.81 -17.57 2.08
C ASP A 207 5.52 -16.20 1.92
N LYS A 208 4.78 -15.17 1.49
CA LYS A 208 5.37 -13.84 1.24
C LYS A 208 5.99 -13.24 2.52
N PRO A 209 7.09 -12.47 2.40
CA PRO A 209 7.65 -11.74 3.53
C PRO A 209 6.65 -10.72 4.07
N ILE A 210 6.74 -10.42 5.37
CA ILE A 210 5.89 -9.44 6.06
C ILE A 210 6.75 -8.21 6.42
N TRP A 211 6.28 -7.01 6.05
CA TRP A 211 6.88 -5.73 6.42
C TRP A 211 5.94 -4.95 7.33
N PHE A 212 6.51 -4.25 8.31
CA PHE A 212 5.80 -3.22 9.06
C PHE A 212 5.98 -1.91 8.30
N THR A 213 4.97 -1.55 7.51
CA THR A 213 5.02 -0.35 6.66
C THR A 213 4.72 0.92 7.46
N GLU A 214 4.12 0.77 8.65
CA GLU A 214 4.03 1.76 9.71
C GLU A 214 4.09 1.10 11.09
N PHE A 215 4.66 1.80 12.08
CA PHE A 215 4.63 1.46 13.50
C PHE A 215 5.17 2.65 14.31
N GLY A 216 4.83 2.74 15.60
CA GLY A 216 5.31 3.80 16.49
C GLY A 216 4.66 3.79 17.86
#